data_AF-A0A7C6E854-F1
#
_entry.id   AF-A0A7C6E854-F1
#
_cell.length_a   1.000
_cell.length_b   1.000
_cell.length_c   1.000
_cell.angle_alpha   90.00
_cell.angle_beta   90.00
_cell.angle_gamma   90.00
#
_symmetry.space_group_name_H-M   'P 1'
#
loop_
_entity.id
_entity.type
_entity.pdbx_description
1 polymer ?
#
loop_
_entity_poly.entity_id
_entity_poly.type
_entity_poly.pdbx_seq_one_letter_code
_entity_poly.pdbx_strand_id
1 'polypeptide(L)' 'MQRLAQALGVTPIAWTVFTAFMTVLVFNTKHTAVITIFVLLLILFILLDIGHYTGSKAITTFAGYEGIITALAV' A
#
# COMPACT_ATOMS: atom_id res chain seq x y z
N MET A 1 -17.61 17.95 -1.04
CA MET A 1 -16.80 16.83 -1.58
C MET A 1 -15.29 17.03 -1.42
N GLN A 2 -14.77 18.26 -1.40
CA GLN A 2 -13.32 18.55 -1.32
C GLN A 2 -12.59 17.96 -0.08
N ARG A 3 -13.26 17.89 1.08
CA ARG A 3 -12.68 17.29 2.30
C ARG A 3 -12.47 15.78 2.20
N LEU A 4 -13.28 15.08 1.41
CA LEU A 4 -13.14 13.62 1.22
C LEU A 4 -11.91 13.31 0.36
N ALA A 5 -11.64 14.11 -0.67
CA ALA A 5 -10.45 13.93 -1.51
C ALA A 5 -9.15 14.13 -0.72
N GLN A 6 -9.09 15.15 0.15
CA GLN A 6 -7.93 15.33 1.05
C GLN A 6 -7.82 14.21 2.09
N ALA A 7 -8.95 13.76 2.67
CA ALA A 7 -8.93 12.62 3.58
C ALA A 7 -8.42 11.35 2.88
N LEU A 8 -8.85 11.10 1.64
CA LEU A 8 -8.42 9.97 0.82
C LEU A 8 -6.94 10.01 0.40
N GLY A 9 -6.28 11.17 0.43
CA GLY A 9 -4.84 11.30 0.21
C GLY A 9 -4.02 11.22 1.50
N VAL A 10 -4.59 11.69 2.62
CA VAL A 10 -3.98 11.57 3.95
C VAL A 10 -4.04 10.13 4.47
N THR A 11 -5.11 9.39 4.15
CA THR A 11 -5.25 7.97 4.54
C THR A 11 -4.15 7.06 3.99
N PRO A 12 -3.85 6.99 2.68
CA PRO A 12 -2.83 6.09 2.15
C PRO A 12 -1.43 6.46 2.64
N ILE A 13 -1.06 7.75 2.78
CA ILE A 13 0.23 8.13 3.39
C ILE A 13 0.36 7.58 4.81
N ALA A 14 -0.67 7.74 5.65
CA ALA A 14 -0.63 7.23 7.01
C ALA A 14 -0.47 5.69 7.02
N TRP A 15 -1.16 5.00 6.12
CA TRP A 15 -1.03 3.55 5.95
C TRP A 15 0.33 3.14 5.40
N THR A 16 0.93 3.88 4.46
CA THR A 16 2.27 3.65 3.92
C THR A 16 3.31 3.71 5.03
N VAL A 17 3.26 4.76 5.88
CA VAL A 17 4.20 4.94 6.99
C VAL A 17 4.05 3.81 8.02
N PHE A 18 2.82 3.51 8.44
CA PHE A 18 2.55 2.38 9.35
C PHE A 18 3.09 1.06 8.79
N THR A 19 2.79 0.78 7.53
CA THR A 19 3.19 -0.47 6.86
C THR A 19 4.71 -0.54 6.74
N ALA A 20 5.39 0.56 6.40
CA ALA A 20 6.85 0.58 6.32
C ALA A 20 7.53 0.17 7.64
N PHE A 21 7.05 0.71 8.78
CA PHE A 21 7.57 0.31 10.09
C PHE A 21 7.28 -1.17 10.38
N MET A 22 6.05 -1.63 10.12
CA MET A 22 5.68 -3.03 10.33
C MET A 22 6.45 -3.99 9.42
N THR A 23 6.76 -3.59 8.18
CA THR A 23 7.59 -4.36 7.25
C THR A 23 9.01 -4.55 7.80
N VAL A 24 9.57 -3.57 8.53
CA VAL A 24 10.85 -3.76 9.21
C VAL A 24 10.71 -4.72 10.41
N LEU A 25 9.63 -4.59 11.18
CA LEU A 25 9.40 -5.42 12.38
C LEU A 25 9.13 -6.89 12.02
N VAL A 26 8.41 -7.16 10.94
CA VAL A 26 8.00 -8.52 10.56
C VAL A 26 9.20 -9.41 10.20
N PHE A 27 10.33 -8.85 9.75
CA PHE A 27 11.54 -9.65 9.51
C PHE A 27 12.04 -10.38 10.76
N ASN A 28 11.74 -9.88 11.96
CA ASN A 28 12.07 -10.57 13.22
C ASN A 28 11.26 -11.85 13.45
N THR A 29 10.08 -11.95 12.84
CA THR A 29 9.16 -13.08 13.04
C THR A 29 9.58 -14.34 12.28
N LYS A 30 10.44 -14.20 11.25
CA LYS A 30 10.90 -15.30 10.36
C LYS A 30 9.78 -16.08 9.66
N HIS A 31 8.54 -15.56 9.64
CA HIS A 31 7.43 -16.15 8.92
C HIS A 31 7.36 -15.59 7.49
N THR A 32 7.83 -16.36 6.52
CA THR A 32 7.96 -15.93 5.12
C THR A 32 6.65 -15.41 4.54
N ALA A 33 5.51 -16.06 4.81
CA ALA A 33 4.20 -15.60 4.32
C ALA A 33 3.85 -14.18 4.82
N VAL A 34 4.03 -13.94 6.12
CA VAL A 34 3.72 -12.64 6.75
C VAL A 34 4.67 -11.55 6.24
N ILE A 35 5.95 -11.87 6.05
CA ILE A 35 6.94 -10.96 5.46
C ILE A 35 6.51 -10.58 4.03
N THR A 36 6.13 -11.56 3.20
CA THR A 36 5.68 -11.31 1.82
C THR A 36 4.47 -10.39 1.78
N ILE A 37 3.47 -10.62 2.64
CA ILE A 37 2.26 -9.78 2.71
C ILE A 37 2.61 -8.32 3.04
N PHE A 38 3.48 -8.09 4.02
CA PHE A 38 3.89 -6.74 4.41
C PHE A 38 4.73 -6.01 3.35
N VAL A 39 5.56 -6.74 2.60
CA VAL A 39 6.32 -6.16 1.48
C VAL A 39 5.38 -5.78 0.34
N LEU A 40 4.44 -6.64 -0.03
CA LEU A 40 3.45 -6.35 -1.08
C LEU A 40 2.54 -5.18 -0.66
N LEU A 41 2.00 -5.19 0.56
CA LEU A 41 1.21 -4.07 1.08
C LEU A 41 1.96 -2.73 1.05
N LEU A 42 3.27 -2.73 1.33
CA LEU A 42 4.07 -1.51 1.25
C LEU A 42 4.15 -0.99 -0.19
N ILE A 43 4.35 -1.87 -1.17
CA ILE A 43 4.37 -1.53 -2.59
C ILE A 43 2.99 -1.00 -3.03
N LEU A 44 1.90 -1.66 -2.61
CA LEU A 44 0.53 -1.24 -2.87
C LEU A 44 0.27 0.21 -2.44
N PHE A 45 0.58 0.52 -1.18
CA PHE A 45 0.27 1.84 -0.63
C PHE A 45 1.12 2.94 -1.28
N ILE A 46 2.39 2.67 -1.60
CA ILE A 46 3.23 3.59 -2.37
C ILE A 46 2.63 3.85 -3.77
N LEU A 47 2.17 2.80 -4.46
CA LEU A 47 1.53 2.93 -5.77
C LEU A 47 0.22 3.75 -5.70
N LEU A 48 -0.59 3.54 -4.65
CA LEU A 48 -1.81 4.31 -4.42
C LEU A 48 -1.51 5.78 -4.10
N ASP A 49 -0.48 6.06 -3.29
CA ASP A 49 -0.02 7.42 -3.02
C ASP A 49 0.40 8.12 -4.32
N ILE A 50 1.26 7.48 -5.12
CA ILE A 50 1.69 8.02 -6.41
C ILE A 50 0.48 8.24 -7.33
N GLY A 51 -0.43 7.29 -7.43
CA GLY A 51 -1.66 7.41 -8.23
C GLY A 51 -2.54 8.57 -7.79
N HIS A 52 -2.66 8.80 -6.48
CA HIS A 52 -3.42 9.90 -5.90
C HIS A 52 -2.80 11.27 -6.21
N TYR A 53 -1.49 11.44 -6.00
CA TYR A 53 -0.79 12.71 -6.23
C TYR A 53 -0.58 13.06 -7.71
N THR A 54 -0.41 12.05 -8.56
CA THR A 54 -0.24 12.25 -10.01
C THR A 54 -1.57 12.32 -10.75
N GLY A 55 -2.66 11.83 -10.18
CA GLY A 55 -3.96 11.70 -10.85
C GLY A 55 -3.96 10.69 -12.01
N SER A 56 -2.91 9.88 -12.13
CA SER A 56 -2.74 8.95 -13.27
C SER A 56 -3.60 7.70 -13.12
N LYS A 57 -4.62 7.56 -13.98
CA LYS A 57 -5.45 6.34 -14.04
C LYS A 57 -4.63 5.08 -14.29
N ALA A 58 -3.54 5.17 -15.06
CA ALA A 58 -2.70 4.00 -15.34
C ALA A 58 -2.03 3.46 -14.06
N ILE A 59 -1.54 4.36 -13.20
CA ILE A 59 -0.89 3.99 -11.93
C ILE A 59 -1.91 3.42 -10.95
N THR A 60 -3.09 4.03 -10.84
CA THR A 60 -4.17 3.50 -9.98
C THR A 60 -4.65 2.12 -10.45
N THR A 61 -4.75 1.89 -11.77
CA THR A 61 -5.09 0.56 -12.30
C THR A 61 -4.01 -0.47 -12.00
N PHE A 62 -2.74 -0.11 -12.13
CA PHE A 62 -1.62 -0.98 -11.78
C PHE A 62 -1.62 -1.32 -10.28
N ALA A 63 -1.87 -0.33 -9.42
CA ALA A 63 -2.06 -0.53 -7.99
C ALA A 63 -3.21 -1.53 -7.69
N GLY A 64 -4.29 -1.47 -8.47
CA GLY A 64 -5.40 -2.44 -8.35
C GLY A 64 -4.97 -3.88 -8.64
N TYR A 65 -4.17 -4.12 -9.68
CA TYR A 65 -3.63 -5.45 -9.97
C TYR A 65 -2.66 -5.94 -8.89
N GLU A 66 -1.81 -5.06 -8.39
CA GLU A 66 -0.91 -5.36 -7.28
C GLU A 66 -1.71 -5.76 -6.02
N GLY A 67 -2.81 -5.07 -5.73
CA GLY A 67 -3.68 -5.40 -4.60
C GLY A 67 -4.32 -6.79 -4.71
N ILE A 68 -4.63 -7.24 -5.94
CA ILE A 68 -5.12 -8.62 -6.16
C ILE A 68 -4.03 -9.64 -5.85
N ILE A 69 -2.78 -9.38 -6.25
CA ILE A 69 -1.63 -10.24 -5.93
C ILE A 69 -1.43 -10.30 -4.42
N THR A 70 -1.51 -9.16 -3.74
CA THR A 70 -1.47 -9.09 -2.27
C THR A 70 -2.56 -9.93 -1.61
N ALA A 71 -3.79 -9.89 -2.14
CA ALA A 71 -4.91 -10.68 -1.61
C ALA A 71 -4.77 -12.19 -1.83
N LEU A 72 -4.00 -12.63 -2.82
CA LEU A 72 -3.69 -14.04 -3.05
C LEU A 72 -2.55 -14.55 -2.17
N ALA A 73 -1.77 -13.66 -1.57
CA ALA A 73 -0.64 -14.02 -0.71
C ALA A 73 -1.04 -14.34 0.74
N VAL A 74 -2.31 -14.13 1.12
CA VAL A 74 -2.88 -14.31 2.48
C VAL A 74 -3.75 -15.54 2.59
#